data_AF-A0A947MT72-F1
#
_entry.id   AF-A0A947MT72-F1
#
_cell.length_a   1.000
_cell.length_b   1.000
_cell.length_c   1.000
_cell.angle_alpha   90.00
_cell.angle_beta   90.00
_cell.angle_gamma   90.00
#
_symmetry.space_group_name_H-M   'P 1'
#
loop_
_entity.id
_entity.type
_entity.pdbx_description
1 polymer ?
#
loop_
_entity_poly.entity_id
_entity_poly.type
_entity_poly.pdbx_seq_one_letter_code
_entity_poly.pdbx_strand_id
1 'polypeptide(L)'
;MPTPREHAWSRAGSWRRLALPLVVLLALLTSASAFAQSRQDKAREQFEKGRQLYAERKFDEALEALMGAYVLDPNPVLVYNIARIHEDKDDLENAVRFFENYLKISPKARDRVAVKKRIAALQKVIKTRPPRGYLSLESVPFGGTVRVDGLVVGQTPLSAVPLTAGRHAVSVQLDGYDDWTSDIAVTGGRTLQLTAPLKDRPSPTTIDTMPPGAEATLLTSPPQPLGRCPCSVLLSAGTHTIRVTALGHREKLQTLEKRPGEPLAIRVTLDAEQATGELDVTSVVPGGRLRIDGQDAGSLPLPGPVLLKAGVVVVEVAVPGHEPHVERVVIPAGGRASLIARPRPLGGGGATVVVGDEGGSGLSTGGYALIGVGSAAVAAAIALHVVALWQDYDFESNGDYKRDPATGLLLRTDITRLDAFAAEETAKKLELGAIIAYSIGGSALLAGIIMAAIDTDSDLEVLGGVTPSFMVTPSGVSFGLNVDY
;
A
#
# COMPACT_ATOMS: atom_id res chain seq x y z
N MET A 1 -130.81 -20.02 2.12
CA MET A 1 -129.63 -19.14 2.24
C MET A 1 -129.50 -18.66 3.68
N PRO A 2 -128.31 -18.54 4.29
CA PRO A 2 -127.07 -19.29 4.13
C PRO A 2 -126.61 -19.97 5.46
N THR A 3 -125.47 -20.64 5.37
CA THR A 3 -124.78 -21.61 6.25
C THR A 3 -124.09 -21.05 7.50
N PRO A 4 -123.69 -21.90 8.47
CA PRO A 4 -123.05 -21.48 9.71
C PRO A 4 -121.55 -21.16 9.55
N ARG A 5 -121.09 -20.31 10.47
CA ARG A 5 -119.74 -19.75 10.61
C ARG A 5 -118.71 -20.80 11.04
N GLU A 6 -117.56 -20.83 10.38
CA GLU A 6 -116.35 -21.45 10.91
C GLU A 6 -115.48 -20.42 11.65
N HIS A 7 -115.09 -20.79 12.87
CA HIS A 7 -114.04 -20.18 13.66
C HIS A 7 -112.71 -20.87 13.35
N ALA A 8 -111.66 -20.15 12.95
CA ALA A 8 -110.29 -20.55 13.31
C ALA A 8 -109.24 -19.40 13.30
N TRP A 9 -108.62 -19.22 14.48
CA TRP A 9 -107.21 -18.95 14.78
C TRP A 9 -106.46 -17.75 14.14
N SER A 10 -106.03 -16.81 15.00
CA SER A 10 -104.60 -16.49 15.23
C SER A 10 -104.41 -15.27 16.17
N ARG A 11 -104.19 -15.52 17.46
CA ARG A 11 -103.59 -14.53 18.38
C ARG A 11 -102.14 -14.89 18.64
N ALA A 12 -101.25 -14.56 17.71
CA ALA A 12 -99.81 -14.57 17.94
C ALA A 12 -99.17 -13.51 17.04
N GLY A 13 -98.98 -12.28 17.52
CA GLY A 13 -98.43 -11.25 16.62
C GLY A 13 -97.97 -9.89 17.17
N SER A 14 -98.30 -9.48 18.41
CA SER A 14 -97.99 -8.09 18.81
C SER A 14 -96.72 -7.90 19.66
N TRP A 15 -96.19 -8.94 20.32
CA TRP A 15 -95.03 -8.76 21.22
C TRP A 15 -93.69 -8.68 20.47
N ARG A 16 -93.61 -9.26 19.26
CA ARG A 16 -92.39 -9.24 18.43
C ARG A 16 -92.08 -7.86 17.81
N ARG A 17 -93.09 -6.97 17.64
CA ARG A 17 -92.90 -5.66 16.98
C ARG A 17 -92.36 -4.56 17.91
N LEU A 18 -92.51 -4.71 19.23
CA LEU A 18 -91.93 -3.79 20.23
C LEU A 18 -90.62 -4.32 20.86
N ALA A 19 -90.38 -5.63 20.82
CA ALA A 19 -89.17 -6.23 21.39
C ALA A 19 -87.88 -5.88 20.60
N LEU A 20 -87.94 -5.81 19.26
CA LEU A 20 -86.77 -5.55 18.43
C LEU A 20 -86.13 -4.16 18.66
N PRO A 21 -86.88 -3.03 18.65
CA PRO A 21 -86.29 -1.71 18.91
C PRO A 21 -85.78 -1.56 20.35
N LEU A 22 -86.43 -2.21 21.32
CA LEU A 22 -85.97 -2.20 22.72
C LEU A 22 -84.65 -2.97 22.89
N VAL A 23 -84.51 -4.13 22.22
CA VAL A 23 -83.26 -4.93 22.23
C VAL A 23 -82.13 -4.21 21.51
N VAL A 24 -82.40 -3.52 20.40
CA VAL A 24 -81.39 -2.69 19.69
C VAL A 24 -80.96 -1.50 20.54
N LEU A 25 -81.90 -0.82 21.21
CA LEU A 25 -81.59 0.28 22.14
C LEU A 25 -80.76 -0.22 23.34
N LEU A 26 -81.14 -1.35 23.94
CA LEU A 26 -80.38 -1.98 25.03
C LEU A 26 -78.98 -2.39 24.58
N ALA A 27 -78.85 -2.99 23.38
CA ALA A 27 -77.57 -3.41 22.80
C ALA A 27 -76.66 -2.21 22.49
N LEU A 28 -77.21 -1.08 22.03
CA LEU A 28 -76.47 0.16 21.81
C LEU A 28 -76.01 0.80 23.14
N LEU A 29 -76.85 0.75 24.19
CA LEU A 29 -76.52 1.24 25.52
C LEU A 29 -75.45 0.38 26.22
N THR A 30 -75.50 -0.95 26.08
CA THR A 30 -74.46 -1.86 26.62
C THR A 30 -73.14 -1.75 25.87
N SER A 31 -73.18 -1.48 24.57
CA SER A 31 -71.97 -1.31 23.76
C SER A 31 -71.26 0.01 24.08
N ALA A 32 -71.98 1.12 24.21
CA ALA A 32 -71.41 2.42 24.55
C ALA A 32 -70.76 2.43 25.95
N SER A 33 -71.37 1.74 26.93
CA SER A 33 -70.81 1.59 28.28
C SER A 33 -69.55 0.71 28.28
N ALA A 34 -69.54 -0.41 27.53
CA ALA A 34 -68.34 -1.24 27.37
C ALA A 34 -67.17 -0.49 26.70
N PHE A 35 -67.43 0.33 25.66
CA PHE A 35 -66.41 1.18 25.04
C PHE A 35 -65.89 2.27 25.98
N ALA A 36 -66.77 2.95 26.74
CA ALA A 36 -66.37 3.97 27.71
C ALA A 36 -65.50 3.37 28.84
N GLN A 37 -65.86 2.19 29.33
CA GLN A 37 -65.09 1.46 30.33
C GLN A 37 -63.70 1.07 29.79
N SER A 38 -63.64 0.55 28.55
CA SER A 38 -62.37 0.20 27.90
C SER A 38 -61.42 1.40 27.72
N ARG A 39 -61.97 2.61 27.51
CA ARG A 39 -61.18 3.84 27.35
C ARG A 39 -60.58 4.28 28.69
N GLN A 40 -61.36 4.20 29.76
CA GLN A 40 -60.91 4.54 31.11
C GLN A 40 -59.85 3.56 31.62
N ASP A 41 -59.98 2.27 31.30
CA ASP A 41 -58.98 1.26 31.65
C ASP A 41 -57.65 1.51 30.93
N LYS A 42 -57.69 1.82 29.62
CA LYS A 42 -56.49 2.23 28.87
C LYS A 42 -55.84 3.51 29.41
N ALA A 43 -56.65 4.49 29.83
CA ALA A 43 -56.12 5.71 30.43
C ALA A 43 -55.39 5.44 31.75
N ARG A 44 -55.94 4.54 32.60
CA ARG A 44 -55.30 4.10 33.85
C ARG A 44 -54.01 3.33 33.60
N GLU A 45 -54.00 2.44 32.61
CA GLU A 45 -52.81 1.70 32.21
C GLU A 45 -51.67 2.65 31.80
N GLN A 46 -51.97 3.62 30.94
CA GLN A 46 -51.00 4.63 30.51
C GLN A 46 -50.53 5.51 31.69
N PHE A 47 -51.42 5.83 32.61
CA PHE A 47 -51.08 6.61 33.80
C PHE A 47 -50.11 5.87 34.73
N GLU A 48 -50.39 4.60 35.05
CA GLU A 48 -49.53 3.78 35.90
C GLU A 48 -48.17 3.53 35.24
N LYS A 49 -48.16 3.27 33.92
CA LYS A 49 -46.92 3.20 33.14
C LYS A 49 -46.10 4.49 33.26
N GLY A 50 -46.74 5.65 33.08
CA GLY A 50 -46.08 6.95 33.21
C GLY A 50 -45.51 7.20 34.61
N ARG A 51 -46.23 6.78 35.66
CA ARG A 51 -45.74 6.85 37.04
C ARG A 51 -44.51 5.97 37.29
N GLN A 52 -44.50 4.75 36.76
CA GLN A 52 -43.35 3.85 36.88
C GLN A 52 -42.12 4.42 36.17
N LEU A 53 -42.27 4.88 34.93
CA LEU A 53 -41.19 5.49 34.17
C LEU A 53 -40.64 6.75 34.85
N TYR A 54 -41.52 7.56 35.45
CA TYR A 54 -41.11 8.70 36.25
C TYR A 54 -40.29 8.29 37.48
N ALA A 55 -40.67 7.23 38.19
CA ALA A 55 -39.91 6.70 39.32
C ALA A 55 -38.53 6.18 38.90
N GLU A 56 -38.39 5.70 37.65
CA GLU A 56 -37.12 5.30 37.03
C GLU A 56 -36.29 6.49 36.51
N ARG A 57 -36.76 7.73 36.67
CA ARG A 57 -36.18 8.97 36.09
C ARG A 57 -36.11 8.99 34.56
N LYS A 58 -36.90 8.14 33.91
CA LYS A 58 -37.10 8.10 32.44
C LYS A 58 -38.14 9.13 32.04
N PHE A 59 -37.75 10.40 32.12
CA PHE A 59 -38.70 11.50 32.06
C PHE A 59 -39.36 11.69 30.69
N ASP A 60 -38.67 11.40 29.58
CA ASP A 60 -39.25 11.51 28.23
C ASP A 60 -40.35 10.46 28.02
N GLU A 61 -40.06 9.22 28.36
CA GLU A 61 -41.00 8.11 28.24
C GLU A 61 -42.19 8.27 29.22
N ALA A 62 -41.93 8.83 30.41
CA ALA A 62 -42.98 9.15 31.37
C ALA A 62 -43.94 10.23 30.84
N LEU A 63 -43.41 11.26 30.19
CA LEU A 63 -44.24 12.29 29.53
C LEU A 63 -45.09 11.70 28.42
N GLU A 64 -44.52 10.84 27.57
CA GLU A 64 -45.25 10.17 26.50
C GLU A 64 -46.44 9.36 27.04
N ALA A 65 -46.20 8.52 28.05
CA ALA A 65 -47.24 7.71 28.67
C ALA A 65 -48.33 8.57 29.34
N LEU A 66 -47.96 9.63 30.08
CA LEU A 66 -48.93 10.52 30.72
C LEU A 66 -49.71 11.38 29.73
N MET A 67 -49.09 11.80 28.62
CA MET A 67 -49.82 12.43 27.53
C MET A 67 -50.80 11.45 26.88
N GLY A 68 -50.41 10.19 26.70
CA GLY A 68 -51.31 9.12 26.25
C GLY A 68 -52.52 8.96 27.18
N ALA A 69 -52.30 8.96 28.50
CA ALA A 69 -53.37 8.96 29.48
C ALA A 69 -54.27 10.20 29.36
N TYR A 70 -53.67 11.39 29.17
CA TYR A 70 -54.39 12.66 29.04
C TYR A 70 -55.27 12.73 27.78
N VAL A 71 -54.81 12.16 26.66
CA VAL A 71 -55.61 12.08 25.42
C VAL A 71 -56.83 11.18 25.59
N LEU A 72 -56.72 10.12 26.41
CA LEU A 72 -57.79 9.16 26.65
C LEU A 72 -58.81 9.66 27.70
N ASP A 73 -58.32 10.27 28.77
CA ASP A 73 -59.13 10.83 29.87
C ASP A 73 -58.55 12.19 30.33
N PRO A 74 -58.94 13.30 29.68
CA PRO A 74 -58.42 14.62 30.03
C PRO A 74 -58.87 15.05 31.43
N ASN A 75 -57.95 15.03 32.39
CA ASN A 75 -58.23 15.47 33.76
C ASN A 75 -57.12 16.40 34.32
N PRO A 76 -57.44 17.26 35.31
CA PRO A 76 -56.48 18.23 35.84
C PRO A 76 -55.27 17.61 36.55
N VAL A 77 -55.43 16.43 37.16
CA VAL A 77 -54.33 15.76 37.89
C VAL A 77 -53.21 15.37 36.93
N LEU A 78 -53.56 14.86 35.75
CA LEU A 78 -52.60 14.55 34.69
C LEU A 78 -51.84 15.80 34.22
N VAL A 79 -52.54 16.93 34.04
CA VAL A 79 -51.91 18.21 33.65
C VAL A 79 -50.90 18.68 34.69
N TYR A 80 -51.23 18.57 35.98
CA TYR A 80 -50.32 18.89 37.08
C TYR A 80 -49.09 17.97 37.09
N ASN A 81 -49.29 16.66 36.91
CA ASN A 81 -48.20 15.69 36.89
C ASN A 81 -47.27 15.92 35.69
N ILE A 82 -47.81 16.21 34.51
CA ILE A 82 -47.02 16.57 33.32
C ILE A 82 -46.19 17.83 33.60
N ALA A 83 -46.77 18.85 34.26
CA ALA A 83 -46.04 20.07 34.64
C ALA A 83 -44.84 19.76 35.57
N ARG A 84 -45.05 18.90 36.57
CA ARG A 84 -44.01 18.46 37.51
C ARG A 84 -42.86 17.74 36.80
N ILE A 85 -43.15 16.92 35.80
CA ILE A 85 -42.11 16.22 35.04
C ILE A 85 -41.29 17.20 34.21
N HIS A 86 -41.91 18.16 33.50
CA HIS A 86 -41.17 19.19 32.79
C HIS A 86 -40.26 19.99 33.74
N GLU A 87 -40.75 20.30 34.93
CA GLU A 87 -39.97 20.95 35.96
C GLU A 87 -38.76 20.11 36.41
N ASP A 88 -38.94 18.81 36.66
CA ASP A 88 -37.85 17.92 37.06
C ASP A 88 -36.84 17.64 35.92
N LYS A 89 -37.24 17.84 34.66
CA LYS A 89 -36.38 17.83 33.46
C LYS A 89 -35.61 19.14 33.23
N ASP A 90 -35.81 20.15 34.08
CA ASP A 90 -35.31 21.52 33.91
C ASP A 90 -35.85 22.28 32.67
N ASP A 91 -36.98 21.80 32.12
CA ASP A 91 -37.74 22.41 31.03
C ASP A 91 -38.81 23.36 31.60
N LEU A 92 -38.31 24.46 32.18
CA LEU A 92 -39.09 25.34 33.04
C LEU A 92 -40.20 26.08 32.29
N GLU A 93 -39.99 26.40 31.02
CA GLU A 93 -40.95 27.08 30.16
C GLU A 93 -42.20 26.21 29.94
N ASN A 94 -42.01 24.93 29.61
CA ASN A 94 -43.13 23.99 29.48
C ASN A 94 -43.77 23.71 30.84
N ALA A 95 -42.99 23.61 31.93
CA ALA A 95 -43.54 23.44 33.27
C ALA A 95 -44.49 24.58 33.65
N VAL A 96 -44.09 25.84 33.43
CA VAL A 96 -44.93 27.02 33.66
C VAL A 96 -46.21 26.94 32.82
N ARG A 97 -46.09 26.64 31.52
CA ARG A 97 -47.25 26.51 30.62
C ARG A 97 -48.27 25.47 31.09
N PHE A 98 -47.81 24.30 31.54
CA PHE A 98 -48.70 23.26 32.04
C PHE A 98 -49.30 23.60 33.42
N PHE A 99 -48.55 24.24 34.32
CA PHE A 99 -49.11 24.75 35.58
C PHE A 99 -50.17 25.85 35.35
N GLU A 100 -49.95 26.76 34.40
CA GLU A 100 -50.95 27.75 34.01
C GLU A 100 -52.21 27.07 33.45
N ASN A 101 -52.05 26.06 32.61
CA ASN A 101 -53.16 25.26 32.08
C ASN A 101 -53.92 24.53 33.20
N TYR A 102 -53.21 23.95 34.19
CA TYR A 102 -53.82 23.33 35.36
C TYR A 102 -54.73 24.31 36.11
N LEU A 103 -54.26 25.53 36.36
CA LEU A 103 -55.04 26.56 37.04
C LEU A 103 -56.21 27.09 36.20
N LYS A 104 -56.10 27.04 34.87
CA LYS A 104 -57.17 27.39 33.93
C LYS A 104 -58.30 26.36 33.96
N ILE A 105 -57.95 25.08 33.95
CA ILE A 105 -58.94 23.97 33.96
C ILE A 105 -59.52 23.77 35.35
N SER A 106 -58.74 24.03 36.42
CA SER A 106 -59.17 23.88 37.83
C SER A 106 -59.02 25.18 38.64
N PRO A 107 -59.87 26.20 38.39
CA PRO A 107 -59.75 27.51 39.04
C PRO A 107 -60.02 27.49 40.56
N LYS A 108 -60.64 26.42 41.08
CA LYS A 108 -60.94 26.19 42.51
C LYS A 108 -60.08 25.08 43.13
N ALA A 109 -58.96 24.71 42.52
CA ALA A 109 -58.04 23.70 43.07
C ALA A 109 -57.55 24.09 44.47
N ARG A 110 -57.46 23.12 45.39
CA ARG A 110 -57.07 23.35 46.80
C ARG A 110 -55.64 23.90 46.92
N ASP A 111 -54.76 23.46 46.04
CA ASP A 111 -53.35 23.82 45.95
C ASP A 111 -53.08 25.04 45.04
N ARG A 112 -54.12 25.71 44.53
CA ARG A 112 -54.00 26.86 43.61
C ARG A 112 -52.99 27.92 44.06
N VAL A 113 -52.98 28.24 45.35
CA VAL A 113 -52.05 29.24 45.92
C VAL A 113 -50.60 28.76 45.82
N ALA A 114 -50.35 27.48 46.11
CA ALA A 114 -49.03 26.88 45.99
C ALA A 114 -48.56 26.83 44.52
N VAL A 115 -49.44 26.44 43.59
CA VAL A 115 -49.12 26.40 42.15
C VAL A 115 -48.81 27.80 41.60
N LYS A 116 -49.60 28.83 41.96
CA LYS A 116 -49.29 30.22 41.58
C LYS A 116 -47.93 30.68 42.09
N LYS A 117 -47.61 30.36 43.35
CA LYS A 117 -46.29 30.66 43.93
C LYS A 117 -45.18 29.93 43.17
N ARG A 118 -45.41 28.68 42.76
CA ARG A 118 -44.44 27.91 41.97
C ARG A 118 -44.23 28.51 40.58
N ILE A 119 -45.29 28.86 39.86
CA ILE A 119 -45.21 29.56 38.56
C ILE A 119 -44.36 30.83 38.69
N ALA A 120 -44.64 31.68 39.68
CA ALA A 120 -43.89 32.92 39.89
C ALA A 120 -42.40 32.65 40.19
N ALA A 121 -42.09 31.60 40.96
CA ALA A 121 -40.72 31.20 41.24
C ALA A 121 -40.01 30.71 39.96
N LEU A 122 -40.66 29.86 39.17
CA LEU A 122 -40.12 29.37 37.89
C LEU A 122 -39.90 30.49 36.89
N GLN A 123 -40.86 31.40 36.72
CA GLN A 123 -40.74 32.57 35.86
C GLN A 123 -39.56 33.48 36.28
N LYS A 124 -39.33 33.64 37.58
CA LYS A 124 -38.17 34.37 38.08
C LYS A 124 -36.86 33.67 37.66
N VAL A 125 -36.78 32.35 37.80
CA VAL A 125 -35.61 31.56 37.37
C VAL A 125 -35.38 31.70 35.87
N ILE A 126 -36.41 31.50 35.05
CA ILE A 126 -36.36 31.66 33.59
C ILE A 126 -35.81 33.04 33.21
N LYS A 127 -36.33 34.11 33.82
CA LYS A 127 -35.89 35.48 33.53
C LYS A 127 -34.44 35.75 33.92
N THR A 128 -33.93 35.07 34.94
CA THR A 128 -32.54 35.21 35.39
C THR A 128 -31.55 34.32 34.66
N ARG A 129 -32.02 33.32 33.91
CA ARG A 129 -31.13 32.46 33.11
C ARG A 129 -30.54 33.26 31.96
N PRO A 130 -29.22 33.14 31.70
CA PRO A 130 -28.64 33.66 30.48
C PRO A 130 -29.37 33.06 29.28
N PRO A 131 -29.80 33.86 28.30
CA PRO A 131 -30.40 33.32 27.09
C PRO A 131 -29.38 32.41 26.39
N ARG A 132 -29.83 31.42 25.62
CA ARG A 132 -28.91 30.57 24.84
C ARG A 132 -28.71 31.12 23.43
N GLY A 133 -27.48 31.08 22.93
CA GLY A 133 -27.15 31.23 21.51
C GLY A 133 -26.65 29.90 20.96
N TYR A 134 -26.16 29.93 19.72
CA TYR A 134 -25.66 28.74 19.04
C TYR A 134 -24.26 29.00 18.45
N LEU A 135 -23.42 27.97 18.42
CA LEU A 135 -22.13 27.97 17.74
C LEU A 135 -22.19 26.99 16.56
N SER A 136 -21.83 27.47 15.38
CA SER A 136 -21.49 26.65 14.23
C SER A 136 -20.00 26.86 13.93
N LEU A 137 -19.24 25.78 13.86
CA LEU A 137 -17.78 25.82 13.80
C LEU A 137 -17.27 24.86 12.74
N GLU A 138 -16.49 25.39 11.81
CA GLU A 138 -15.73 24.63 10.82
C GLU A 138 -14.23 24.71 11.14
N SER A 139 -13.46 23.74 10.65
CA SER A 139 -12.00 23.86 10.64
C SER A 139 -11.44 23.48 9.28
N VAL A 140 -10.26 24.01 8.98
CA VAL A 140 -9.50 23.67 7.78
C VAL A 140 -8.13 23.17 8.21
N PRO A 141 -7.84 21.85 8.04
CA PRO A 141 -8.76 20.79 7.59
C PRO A 141 -9.84 20.43 8.62
N PHE A 142 -10.87 19.70 8.18
CA PHE A 142 -11.99 19.24 9.02
C PHE A 142 -11.63 18.02 9.87
N GLY A 143 -12.50 17.63 10.81
CA GLY A 143 -12.31 16.47 11.69
C GLY A 143 -11.62 16.79 13.01
N GLY A 144 -11.35 18.06 13.30
CA GLY A 144 -10.76 18.50 14.56
C GLY A 144 -11.73 18.33 15.73
N THR A 145 -11.25 17.81 16.86
CA THR A 145 -12.01 17.71 18.11
C THR A 145 -12.21 19.09 18.70
N VAL A 146 -13.47 19.47 18.90
CA VAL A 146 -13.87 20.77 19.44
C VAL A 146 -14.14 20.65 20.93
N ARG A 147 -13.56 21.56 21.70
CA ARG A 147 -13.90 21.77 23.11
C ARG A 147 -14.42 23.18 23.33
N VAL A 148 -15.43 23.30 24.19
CA VAL A 148 -15.95 24.58 24.67
C VAL A 148 -15.86 24.58 26.18
N ASP A 149 -15.18 25.56 26.75
CA ASP A 149 -14.85 25.67 28.18
C ASP A 149 -14.21 24.40 28.76
N GLY A 150 -13.38 23.74 27.94
CA GLY A 150 -12.70 22.49 28.28
C GLY A 150 -13.52 21.21 28.07
N LEU A 151 -14.83 21.30 27.80
CA LEU A 151 -15.69 20.14 27.54
C LEU A 151 -15.71 19.79 26.05
N VAL A 152 -15.52 18.52 25.71
CA VAL A 152 -15.63 18.03 24.33
C VAL A 152 -17.10 18.11 23.88
N VAL A 153 -17.35 18.85 22.80
CA VAL A 153 -18.70 19.04 22.23
C VAL A 153 -18.90 18.29 20.91
N GLY A 154 -17.82 17.79 20.30
CA GLY A 154 -17.85 16.98 19.08
C GLY A 154 -16.63 17.23 18.20
N GLN A 155 -16.78 16.99 16.89
CA GLN A 155 -15.73 17.22 15.89
C GLN A 155 -16.22 18.16 14.79
N THR A 156 -15.33 18.93 14.18
CA THR A 156 -15.67 19.80 13.05
C THR A 156 -16.02 18.98 11.79
N PRO A 157 -17.01 19.41 10.98
CA PRO A 157 -17.86 20.59 11.18
C PRO A 157 -18.96 20.36 12.24
N LEU A 158 -19.17 21.36 13.10
CA LEU A 158 -20.26 21.41 14.07
C LEU A 158 -21.34 22.40 13.65
N SER A 159 -22.60 22.00 13.81
CA SER A 159 -23.76 22.83 13.47
C SER A 159 -24.62 23.11 14.71
N ALA A 160 -24.85 24.39 14.98
CA ALA A 160 -25.80 24.88 15.97
C ALA A 160 -25.69 24.26 17.38
N VAL A 161 -24.47 24.19 17.91
CA VAL A 161 -24.23 23.76 19.31
C VAL A 161 -24.79 24.82 20.27
N PRO A 162 -25.75 24.48 21.15
CA PRO A 162 -26.35 25.46 22.05
C PRO A 162 -25.37 25.83 23.17
N LEU A 163 -25.13 27.13 23.34
CA LEU A 163 -24.26 27.68 24.39
C LEU A 163 -25.03 28.77 25.16
N THR A 164 -24.69 28.97 26.43
CA THR A 164 -25.19 30.13 27.18
C THR A 164 -24.70 31.43 26.53
N ALA A 165 -25.48 32.51 26.62
CA ALA A 165 -24.98 33.81 26.19
C ALA A 165 -23.88 34.26 27.17
N GLY A 166 -22.77 34.74 26.62
CA GLY A 166 -21.57 35.04 27.40
C GLY A 166 -20.29 34.75 26.64
N ARG A 167 -19.17 34.82 27.35
CA ARG A 167 -17.86 34.45 26.81
C ARG A 167 -17.62 32.97 26.99
N HIS A 168 -17.10 32.33 25.95
CA HIS A 168 -16.72 30.92 25.95
C HIS A 168 -15.32 30.76 25.36
N ALA A 169 -14.52 29.87 25.95
CA ALA A 169 -13.22 29.50 25.42
C ALA A 169 -13.39 28.28 24.50
N VAL A 170 -13.07 28.43 23.21
CA VAL A 170 -13.17 27.36 22.22
C VAL A 170 -11.78 26.90 21.83
N SER A 171 -11.58 25.59 21.77
CA SER A 171 -10.37 25.00 21.20
C SER A 171 -10.70 23.94 20.17
N VAL A 172 -9.91 23.87 19.10
CA VAL A 172 -9.97 22.81 18.09
C VAL A 172 -8.62 22.12 18.05
N GLN A 173 -8.63 20.80 18.24
CA GLN A 173 -7.45 19.96 18.26
C GLN A 173 -7.54 18.90 17.15
N LEU A 174 -6.49 18.79 16.34
CA LEU A 174 -6.38 17.78 15.29
C LEU A 174 -4.97 17.21 15.27
N ASP A 175 -4.84 15.90 15.16
CA ASP A 175 -3.55 15.22 15.18
C ASP A 175 -2.65 15.70 14.04
N GLY A 176 -1.41 16.05 14.37
CA GLY A 176 -0.44 16.60 13.43
C GLY A 176 -0.59 18.10 13.14
N TYR A 177 -1.49 18.79 13.85
CA TYR A 177 -1.67 20.24 13.79
C TYR A 177 -1.39 20.88 15.15
N ASP A 178 -1.12 22.18 15.16
CA ASP A 178 -1.10 22.98 16.38
C ASP A 178 -2.54 23.21 16.89
N ASP A 179 -2.71 23.21 18.21
CA ASP A 179 -4.01 23.47 18.83
C ASP A 179 -4.47 24.90 18.51
N TRP A 180 -5.68 25.03 17.98
CA TRP A 180 -6.30 26.33 17.72
C TRP A 180 -7.18 26.72 18.90
N THR A 181 -7.06 27.95 19.38
CA THR A 181 -7.85 28.46 20.51
C THR A 181 -8.42 29.84 20.23
N SER A 182 -9.65 30.11 20.67
CA SER A 182 -10.28 31.42 20.54
C SER A 182 -11.31 31.68 21.65
N ASP A 183 -11.32 32.91 22.16
CA ASP A 183 -12.40 33.40 23.03
C ASP A 183 -13.53 33.97 22.17
N ILE A 184 -14.72 33.40 22.29
CA ILE A 184 -15.91 33.86 21.56
C ILE A 184 -16.92 34.51 22.49
N ALA A 185 -17.74 35.41 21.94
CA ALA A 185 -18.89 35.98 22.62
C ALA A 185 -20.18 35.49 21.98
N VAL A 186 -20.93 34.65 22.69
CA VAL A 186 -22.21 34.11 22.25
C VAL A 186 -23.33 35.07 22.67
N THR A 187 -24.17 35.45 21.70
CA THR A 187 -25.37 36.27 21.93
C THR A 187 -26.62 35.40 21.91
N GLY A 188 -27.52 35.61 22.87
CA GLY A 188 -28.79 34.87 22.95
C GLY A 188 -29.61 34.94 21.66
N GLY A 189 -30.16 33.80 21.23
CA GLY A 189 -31.00 33.66 20.04
C GLY A 189 -30.26 33.75 18.69
N ARG A 190 -28.94 33.96 18.68
CA ARG A 190 -28.14 34.06 17.46
C ARG A 190 -27.21 32.86 17.29
N THR A 191 -26.90 32.54 16.04
CA THR A 191 -25.85 31.57 15.69
C THR A 191 -24.57 32.32 15.34
N LEU A 192 -23.50 32.07 16.09
CA LEU A 192 -22.15 32.49 15.74
C LEU A 192 -21.56 31.47 14.76
N GLN A 193 -21.13 31.95 13.60
CA GLN A 193 -20.39 31.16 12.61
C GLN A 193 -18.89 31.44 12.79
N LEU A 194 -18.08 30.38 12.89
CA LEU A 194 -16.65 30.48 13.14
C LEU A 194 -15.89 29.46 12.28
N THR A 195 -14.71 29.85 11.82
CA THR A 195 -13.80 28.96 11.08
C THR A 195 -12.45 28.95 11.78
N ALA A 196 -11.95 27.76 12.09
CA ALA A 196 -10.64 27.52 12.70
C ALA A 196 -9.62 27.06 11.64
N PRO A 197 -8.76 27.95 11.11
CA PRO A 197 -7.65 27.53 10.28
C PRO A 197 -6.59 26.86 11.16
N LEU A 198 -6.35 25.57 10.94
CA LEU A 198 -5.36 24.81 11.68
C LEU A 198 -4.01 24.91 10.98
N LYS A 199 -2.94 25.01 11.77
CA LYS A 199 -1.57 25.08 11.27
C LYS A 199 -0.90 23.74 11.45
N ASP A 200 -0.43 23.14 10.36
CA ASP A 200 0.31 21.88 10.39
C ASP A 200 1.54 22.02 11.29
N ARG A 201 1.83 20.95 12.04
CA ARG A 201 3.06 20.83 12.81
C ARG A 201 4.12 20.11 11.96
N PRO A 202 5.22 20.78 11.55
CA PRO A 202 6.29 20.14 10.79
C PRO A 202 6.87 18.95 11.56
N SER A 203 7.17 17.87 10.85
CA SER A 203 7.74 16.66 11.46
C SER A 203 8.96 16.14 10.69
N PRO A 204 9.85 15.36 11.33
CA PRO A 204 11.08 14.91 10.71
C PRO A 204 10.85 14.09 9.45
N THR A 205 11.61 14.39 8.41
CA THR A 205 11.69 13.62 7.18
C THR A 205 13.15 13.26 6.94
N THR A 206 13.46 11.96 6.99
CA THR A 206 14.80 11.43 6.78
C THR A 206 14.95 10.95 5.35
N ILE A 207 15.99 11.40 4.67
CA ILE A 207 16.27 11.08 3.28
C ILE A 207 17.59 10.32 3.24
N ASP A 208 17.53 9.07 2.81
CA ASP A 208 18.69 8.22 2.52
C ASP A 208 18.88 8.11 1.00
N THR A 209 20.11 7.91 0.53
CA THR A 209 20.40 7.81 -0.90
C THR A 209 21.33 6.67 -1.24
N MET A 210 21.15 6.13 -2.44
CA MET A 210 22.10 5.21 -3.08
C MET A 210 22.53 5.79 -4.43
N PRO A 211 23.83 6.14 -4.60
CA PRO A 211 24.92 6.03 -3.63
C PRO A 211 24.78 6.99 -2.43
N PRO A 212 25.45 6.70 -1.29
CA PRO A 212 25.48 7.60 -0.14
C PRO A 212 26.27 8.88 -0.47
N GLY A 213 25.99 9.97 0.24
CA GLY A 213 26.67 11.26 0.05
C GLY A 213 26.14 12.10 -1.12
N ALA A 214 25.05 11.67 -1.78
CA ALA A 214 24.35 12.49 -2.77
C ALA A 214 23.80 13.79 -2.13
N GLU A 215 23.71 14.86 -2.91
CA GLU A 215 23.18 16.14 -2.45
C GLU A 215 21.67 16.22 -2.70
N ALA A 216 20.91 16.57 -1.65
CA ALA A 216 19.47 16.76 -1.74
C ALA A 216 19.10 18.24 -1.64
N THR A 217 18.17 18.68 -2.48
CA THR A 217 17.60 20.03 -2.48
C THR A 217 16.07 19.94 -2.53
N LEU A 218 15.39 20.63 -1.63
CA LEU A 218 13.95 20.78 -1.66
C LEU A 218 13.56 21.84 -2.70
N LEU A 219 12.65 21.49 -3.60
CA LEU A 219 12.21 22.36 -4.69
C LEU A 219 11.10 23.30 -4.23
N THR A 220 11.51 24.30 -3.46
CA THR A 220 10.71 25.48 -3.09
C THR A 220 11.10 26.69 -3.96
N SER A 221 10.42 27.82 -3.75
CA SER A 221 10.77 29.11 -4.34
C SER A 221 11.18 30.10 -3.24
N PRO A 222 12.49 30.31 -2.97
CA PRO A 222 13.66 29.74 -3.65
C PRO A 222 13.97 28.28 -3.25
N PRO A 223 14.77 27.53 -4.03
CA PRO A 223 15.18 26.17 -3.67
C PRO A 223 15.97 26.14 -2.36
N GLN A 224 15.65 25.16 -1.50
CA GLN A 224 16.29 25.02 -0.19
C GLN A 224 17.25 23.82 -0.18
N PRO A 225 18.57 24.02 -0.05
CA PRO A 225 19.51 22.91 0.07
C PRO A 225 19.30 22.17 1.39
N LEU A 226 19.16 20.84 1.32
CA LEU A 226 19.02 19.96 2.49
C LEU A 226 20.38 19.40 2.95
N GLY A 227 21.38 19.42 2.06
CA GLY A 227 22.73 18.93 2.33
C GLY A 227 22.99 17.53 1.75
N ARG A 228 24.05 16.88 2.23
CA ARG A 228 24.45 15.53 1.81
C ARG A 228 23.65 14.46 2.57
N CYS A 229 23.24 13.41 1.86
CA CYS A 229 22.47 12.30 2.41
C CYS A 229 23.38 11.21 3.04
N PRO A 230 22.96 10.57 4.14
CA PRO A 230 21.65 10.71 4.78
C PRO A 230 21.48 12.06 5.50
N CYS A 231 20.30 12.68 5.35
CA CYS A 231 19.96 13.95 6.00
C CYS A 231 18.55 13.93 6.58
N SER A 232 18.26 14.87 7.50
CA SER A 232 16.96 15.01 8.15
C SER A 232 16.48 16.46 8.09
N VAL A 233 15.22 16.67 7.72
CA VAL A 233 14.58 17.99 7.59
C VAL A 233 13.17 17.96 8.17
N LEU A 234 12.73 19.03 8.82
CA LEU A 234 11.33 19.18 9.24
C LEU A 234 10.49 19.65 8.06
N LEU A 235 9.50 18.85 7.65
CA LEU A 235 8.57 19.21 6.59
C LEU A 235 7.14 19.27 7.15
N SER A 236 6.38 20.29 6.73
CA SER A 236 4.93 20.35 6.93
C SER A 236 4.22 19.27 6.11
N ALA A 237 2.95 19.01 6.41
CA ALA A 237 2.18 18.08 5.60
C ALA A 237 2.03 18.58 4.15
N GLY A 238 1.66 17.66 3.26
CA GLY A 238 1.45 17.94 1.85
C GLY A 238 2.55 17.37 0.95
N THR A 239 2.53 17.81 -0.30
CA THR A 239 3.40 17.29 -1.35
C THR A 239 4.67 18.11 -1.47
N HIS A 240 5.82 17.46 -1.32
CA HIS A 240 7.14 18.07 -1.45
C HIS A 240 7.92 17.40 -2.58
N THR A 241 8.60 18.16 -3.41
CA THR A 241 9.49 17.59 -4.43
C THR A 241 10.92 17.86 -4.03
N ILE A 242 11.73 16.81 -3.96
CA ILE A 242 13.18 16.91 -3.77
C ILE A 242 13.90 16.59 -5.07
N ARG A 243 15.03 17.26 -5.30
CA ARG A 243 16.01 16.92 -6.31
C ARG A 243 17.22 16.31 -5.63
N VAL A 244 17.65 15.16 -6.12
CA VAL A 244 18.84 14.45 -5.62
C VAL A 244 19.86 14.35 -6.75
N THR A 245 21.09 14.75 -6.47
CA THR A 245 22.20 14.77 -7.43
C THR A 245 23.41 14.05 -6.85
N ALA A 246 24.15 13.33 -7.69
CA ALA A 246 25.44 12.75 -7.33
C ALA A 246 26.35 12.71 -8.57
N LEU A 247 27.67 12.74 -8.35
CA LEU A 247 28.65 12.69 -9.44
C LEU A 247 28.51 11.38 -10.23
N GLY A 248 28.49 11.47 -11.57
CA GLY A 248 28.37 10.30 -12.46
C GLY A 248 26.99 9.64 -12.47
N HIS A 249 25.98 10.27 -11.86
CA HIS A 249 24.61 9.78 -11.81
C HIS A 249 23.65 10.80 -12.38
N ARG A 250 22.58 10.32 -13.02
CA ARG A 250 21.50 11.18 -13.48
C ARG A 250 20.76 11.74 -12.27
N GLU A 251 20.47 13.04 -12.31
CA GLU A 251 19.64 13.66 -11.27
C GLU A 251 18.27 13.00 -11.20
N LYS A 252 17.70 12.93 -10.00
CA LYS A 252 16.38 12.36 -9.77
C LYS A 252 15.50 13.33 -9.01
N LEU A 253 14.30 13.55 -9.56
CA LEU A 253 13.22 14.24 -8.87
C LEU A 253 12.36 13.20 -8.16
N GLN A 254 12.18 13.39 -6.87
CA GLN A 254 11.33 12.53 -6.04
C GLN A 254 10.26 13.38 -5.37
N THR A 255 9.01 13.04 -5.61
CA THR A 255 7.86 13.62 -4.91
C THR A 255 7.57 12.81 -3.64
N LEU A 256 7.31 13.52 -2.55
CA LEU A 256 7.05 13.01 -1.21
C LEU A 256 5.66 13.47 -0.77
N GLU A 257 4.85 12.54 -0.28
CA GLU A 257 3.60 12.88 0.39
C GLU A 257 3.80 12.82 1.90
N LYS A 258 3.81 13.99 2.53
CA LYS A 258 4.03 14.11 3.97
C LYS A 258 2.68 14.16 4.69
N ARG A 259 2.47 13.22 5.60
CA ARG A 259 1.32 13.27 6.52
C ARG A 259 1.57 14.29 7.65
N PRO A 260 0.52 14.96 8.16
CA PRO A 260 0.65 15.92 9.26
C PRO A 260 1.24 15.26 10.51
N GLY A 261 2.26 15.88 11.11
CA GLY A 261 2.87 15.42 12.38
C GLY A 261 3.62 14.08 12.35
N GLU A 262 3.41 13.21 11.37
CA GLU A 262 4.02 11.88 11.31
C GLU A 262 5.43 11.93 10.72
N PRO A 263 6.46 11.33 11.34
CA PRO A 263 7.79 11.25 10.74
C PRO A 263 7.78 10.42 9.45
N LEU A 264 8.63 10.79 8.48
CA LEU A 264 8.75 10.09 7.19
C LEU A 264 10.21 9.67 6.98
N ALA A 265 10.44 8.46 6.48
CA ALA A 265 11.76 8.02 6.06
C ALA A 265 11.67 7.46 4.64
N ILE A 266 12.58 7.90 3.77
CA ILE A 266 12.63 7.48 2.36
C ILE A 266 14.06 7.11 1.97
N ARG A 267 14.15 6.28 0.92
CA ARG A 267 15.41 6.00 0.24
C ARG A 267 15.27 6.34 -1.24
N VAL A 268 16.20 7.15 -1.77
CA VAL A 268 16.27 7.53 -3.19
C VAL A 268 17.47 6.86 -3.84
N THR A 269 17.22 6.03 -4.86
CA THR A 269 18.29 5.42 -5.66
C THR A 269 18.45 6.17 -6.97
N LEU A 270 19.68 6.59 -7.28
CA LEU A 270 20.06 7.28 -8.51
C LEU A 270 20.56 6.30 -9.57
N ASP A 271 20.23 6.57 -10.83
CA ASP A 271 20.72 5.78 -11.96
C ASP A 271 22.08 6.32 -12.41
N ALA A 272 23.04 5.43 -12.67
CA ALA A 272 24.33 5.82 -13.24
C ALA A 272 24.11 6.50 -14.61
N GLU A 273 24.74 7.64 -14.81
CA GLU A 273 24.79 8.27 -16.12
C GLU A 273 25.74 7.45 -17.00
N GLN A 274 25.37 7.15 -18.25
CA GLN A 274 26.23 6.36 -19.15
C GLN A 274 27.54 7.12 -19.36
N ALA A 275 28.54 6.79 -18.55
CA ALA A 275 29.84 7.43 -18.63
C ALA A 275 30.49 7.02 -19.95
N THR A 276 30.99 8.00 -20.69
CA THR A 276 31.84 7.78 -21.87
C THR A 276 33.31 7.95 -21.49
N GLY A 277 34.21 7.32 -22.24
CA GLY A 277 35.66 7.49 -22.11
C GLY A 277 36.33 7.47 -23.48
N GLU A 278 37.57 7.93 -23.54
CA GLU A 278 38.35 8.01 -24.78
C GLU A 278 39.26 6.79 -24.95
N LEU A 279 39.35 6.26 -26.17
CA LEU A 279 40.29 5.22 -26.55
C LEU A 279 41.25 5.75 -27.62
N ASP A 280 42.53 5.81 -27.29
CA ASP A 280 43.60 6.10 -28.25
C ASP A 280 44.23 4.78 -28.73
N VAL A 281 44.26 4.56 -30.04
CA VAL A 281 44.81 3.33 -30.64
C VAL A 281 45.89 3.68 -31.65
N THR A 282 47.09 3.15 -31.41
CA THR A 282 48.22 3.23 -32.34
C THR A 282 48.64 1.84 -32.79
N SER A 283 49.30 1.74 -33.93
CA SER A 283 49.86 0.48 -34.45
C SER A 283 51.33 0.66 -34.78
N VAL A 284 52.15 -0.32 -34.43
CA VAL A 284 53.58 -0.33 -34.80
C VAL A 284 53.81 -0.60 -36.29
N VAL A 285 52.79 -1.12 -37.00
CA VAL A 285 52.82 -1.33 -38.45
C VAL A 285 51.82 -0.35 -39.11
N PRO A 286 52.23 0.45 -40.12
CA PRO A 286 51.36 1.42 -40.77
C PRO A 286 50.30 0.75 -41.66
N GLY A 287 49.15 1.43 -41.87
CA GLY A 287 48.13 1.02 -42.84
C GLY A 287 47.09 0.00 -42.34
N GLY A 288 46.89 -0.10 -41.01
CA GLY A 288 45.87 -0.98 -40.42
C GLY A 288 44.46 -0.40 -40.40
N ARG A 289 43.43 -1.26 -40.41
CA ARG A 289 42.04 -0.92 -40.14
C ARG A 289 41.68 -1.30 -38.70
N LEU A 290 41.07 -0.37 -37.98
CA LEU A 290 40.60 -0.53 -36.62
C LEU A 290 39.13 -0.98 -36.63
N ARG A 291 38.80 -2.01 -35.84
CA ARG A 291 37.44 -2.38 -35.51
C ARG A 291 37.26 -2.41 -33.99
N ILE A 292 36.12 -1.92 -33.51
CA ILE A 292 35.77 -1.91 -32.09
C ILE A 292 34.45 -2.65 -31.95
N ASP A 293 34.44 -3.71 -31.14
CA ASP A 293 33.31 -4.65 -31.01
C ASP A 293 32.77 -5.15 -32.36
N GLY A 294 33.69 -5.38 -33.30
CA GLY A 294 33.39 -5.84 -34.66
C GLY A 294 32.90 -4.75 -35.63
N GLN A 295 32.65 -3.52 -35.17
CA GLN A 295 32.28 -2.38 -36.02
C GLN A 295 33.51 -1.65 -36.55
N ASP A 296 33.49 -1.22 -37.81
CA ASP A 296 34.60 -0.51 -38.44
C ASP A 296 34.74 0.91 -37.84
N ALA A 297 35.91 1.19 -37.26
CA ALA A 297 36.23 2.43 -36.56
C ALA A 297 37.24 3.30 -37.34
N GLY A 298 37.67 2.88 -38.54
CA GLY A 298 38.50 3.68 -39.44
C GLY A 298 39.91 3.12 -39.65
N SER A 299 40.74 3.87 -40.37
CA SER A 299 42.12 3.49 -40.69
C SER A 299 43.12 4.17 -39.76
N LEU A 300 44.20 3.46 -39.40
CA LEU A 300 45.29 3.97 -38.57
C LEU A 300 46.36 4.70 -39.40
N PRO A 301 46.94 5.82 -38.91
CA PRO A 301 46.65 6.47 -37.62
C PRO A 301 45.30 7.19 -37.60
N LEU A 302 44.61 7.16 -36.46
CA LEU A 302 43.35 7.88 -36.27
C LEU A 302 43.58 9.40 -36.22
N PRO A 303 42.59 10.22 -36.60
CA PRO A 303 42.66 11.69 -36.44
C PRO A 303 42.60 12.14 -34.97
N GLY A 304 42.19 11.26 -34.04
CA GLY A 304 42.14 11.51 -32.60
C GLY A 304 41.54 10.31 -31.85
N PRO A 305 41.46 10.36 -30.51
CA PRO A 305 40.87 9.30 -29.70
C PRO A 305 39.40 9.04 -30.03
N VAL A 306 38.96 7.79 -29.90
CA VAL A 306 37.57 7.37 -30.13
C VAL A 306 36.79 7.48 -28.82
N LEU A 307 35.66 8.20 -28.83
CA LEU A 307 34.78 8.27 -27.67
C LEU A 307 33.85 7.05 -27.62
N LEU A 308 33.92 6.27 -26.54
CA LEU A 308 33.19 5.02 -26.36
C LEU A 308 32.44 5.04 -25.02
N LYS A 309 31.46 4.15 -24.86
CA LYS A 309 30.88 3.87 -23.54
C LYS A 309 31.96 3.29 -22.63
N ALA A 310 32.04 3.76 -21.39
CA ALA A 310 32.92 3.19 -20.39
C ALA A 310 32.56 1.72 -20.15
N GLY A 311 33.56 0.85 -20.08
CA GLY A 311 33.37 -0.60 -20.06
C GLY A 311 34.47 -1.34 -20.84
N VAL A 312 34.30 -2.65 -21.03
CA VAL A 312 35.26 -3.47 -21.78
C VAL A 312 34.85 -3.54 -23.24
N VAL A 313 35.76 -3.17 -24.13
CA VAL A 313 35.57 -3.27 -25.59
C VAL A 313 36.60 -4.21 -26.20
N VAL A 314 36.25 -4.89 -27.28
CA VAL A 314 37.19 -5.69 -28.07
C VAL A 314 37.74 -4.82 -29.19
N VAL A 315 39.04 -4.63 -29.20
CA VAL A 315 39.75 -3.85 -30.23
C VAL A 315 40.47 -4.81 -31.16
N GLU A 316 40.17 -4.71 -32.45
CA GLU A 316 40.84 -5.46 -33.52
C GLU A 316 41.56 -4.49 -34.46
N VAL A 317 42.85 -4.73 -34.71
CA VAL A 317 43.65 -4.01 -35.68
C VAL A 317 44.14 -4.96 -36.76
N ALA A 318 43.58 -4.84 -37.96
CA ALA A 318 43.92 -5.67 -39.11
C ALA A 318 44.83 -4.90 -40.09
N VAL A 319 46.04 -5.40 -40.32
CA VAL A 319 46.99 -4.83 -41.30
C VAL A 319 47.19 -5.84 -42.43
N PRO A 320 47.17 -5.45 -43.72
CA PRO A 320 47.45 -6.36 -44.82
C PRO A 320 48.79 -7.11 -44.65
N GLY A 321 48.79 -8.41 -44.92
CA GLY A 321 49.98 -9.27 -44.77
C GLY A 321 50.32 -9.65 -43.32
N HIS A 322 49.49 -9.28 -42.35
CA HIS A 322 49.67 -9.59 -40.94
C HIS A 322 48.44 -10.31 -40.36
N GLU A 323 48.64 -11.13 -39.34
CA GLU A 323 47.57 -11.61 -38.48
C GLU A 323 47.00 -10.43 -37.67
N PRO A 324 45.66 -10.30 -37.55
CA PRO A 324 45.04 -9.19 -36.84
C PRO A 324 45.39 -9.22 -35.34
N HIS A 325 45.69 -8.04 -34.77
CA HIS A 325 45.87 -7.88 -33.34
C HIS A 325 44.50 -7.72 -32.68
N VAL A 326 44.11 -8.63 -31.78
CA VAL A 326 42.83 -8.57 -31.05
C VAL A 326 43.10 -8.48 -29.56
N GLU A 327 42.54 -7.47 -28.89
CA GLU A 327 42.75 -7.23 -27.46
C GLU A 327 41.49 -6.67 -26.77
N ARG A 328 41.26 -7.04 -25.51
CA ARG A 328 40.18 -6.47 -24.69
C ARG A 328 40.70 -5.28 -23.91
N VAL A 329 40.11 -4.11 -24.11
CA VAL A 329 40.54 -2.86 -23.47
C VAL A 329 39.44 -2.35 -22.54
N VAL A 330 39.82 -1.92 -21.34
CA VAL A 330 38.92 -1.27 -20.38
C VAL A 330 38.91 0.24 -20.65
N ILE A 331 37.74 0.78 -20.99
CA ILE A 331 37.50 2.21 -21.18
C ILE A 331 37.06 2.82 -19.85
N PRO A 332 37.88 3.67 -19.20
CA PRO A 332 37.51 4.32 -17.95
C PRO A 332 36.48 5.44 -18.16
N ALA A 333 35.50 5.54 -17.26
CA ALA A 333 34.52 6.63 -17.23
C ALA A 333 35.19 8.01 -17.13
N GLY A 334 34.99 8.88 -18.12
CA GLY A 334 35.59 10.22 -18.21
C GLY A 334 37.11 10.24 -18.39
N GLY A 335 37.75 9.07 -18.53
CA GLY A 335 39.20 8.93 -18.67
C GLY A 335 39.63 8.52 -20.08
N ARG A 336 40.94 8.31 -20.25
CA ARG A 336 41.54 7.85 -21.51
C ARG A 336 42.23 6.51 -21.33
N ALA A 337 41.94 5.58 -22.23
CA ALA A 337 42.67 4.33 -22.42
C ALA A 337 43.59 4.45 -23.66
N SER A 338 44.73 3.75 -23.65
CA SER A 338 45.67 3.72 -24.77
C SER A 338 46.06 2.29 -25.10
N LEU A 339 46.02 1.96 -26.40
CA LEU A 339 46.44 0.66 -26.93
C LEU A 339 47.51 0.87 -28.01
N ILE A 340 48.59 0.07 -27.93
CA ILE A 340 49.60 -0.02 -28.99
C ILE A 340 49.48 -1.43 -29.60
N ALA A 341 48.82 -1.53 -30.74
CA ALA A 341 48.63 -2.77 -31.47
C ALA A 341 49.94 -3.24 -32.11
N ARG A 342 50.19 -4.56 -32.04
CA ARG A 342 51.39 -5.21 -32.59
C ARG A 342 51.04 -6.42 -33.47
N PRO A 343 50.49 -6.20 -34.68
CA PRO A 343 50.16 -7.27 -35.62
C PRO A 343 51.39 -8.10 -35.99
N ARG A 344 51.24 -9.42 -36.15
CA ARG A 344 52.34 -10.34 -36.49
C ARG A 344 52.34 -10.66 -37.99
N PRO A 345 53.50 -10.74 -38.67
CA PRO A 345 53.54 -11.10 -40.09
C PRO A 345 52.95 -12.50 -40.33
N LEU A 346 52.20 -12.68 -41.41
CA LEU A 346 51.79 -14.00 -41.86
C LEU A 346 53.04 -14.76 -42.33
N GLY A 347 53.35 -15.89 -41.68
CA GLY A 347 54.55 -16.68 -41.98
C GLY A 347 54.60 -17.14 -43.44
N GLY A 348 55.66 -16.76 -44.18
CA GLY A 348 55.90 -17.20 -45.54
C GLY A 348 56.37 -18.66 -45.58
N GLY A 349 55.53 -19.56 -46.10
CA GLY A 349 55.94 -20.93 -46.42
C GLY A 349 56.84 -20.96 -47.66
N GLY A 350 58.12 -21.30 -47.49
CA GLY A 350 59.02 -21.65 -48.59
C GLY A 350 58.66 -23.03 -49.16
N ALA A 351 58.39 -23.09 -50.46
CA ALA A 351 58.18 -24.35 -51.18
C ALA A 351 59.51 -25.14 -51.25
N THR A 352 59.50 -26.38 -50.74
CA THR A 352 60.62 -27.33 -50.92
C THR A 352 60.31 -28.18 -52.15
N VAL A 353 61.17 -28.13 -53.16
CA VAL A 353 61.13 -28.99 -54.34
C VAL A 353 61.66 -30.37 -53.94
N VAL A 354 60.87 -31.42 -54.15
CA VAL A 354 61.35 -32.81 -54.18
C VAL A 354 61.01 -33.40 -55.54
N VAL A 355 62.06 -33.78 -56.27
CA VAL A 355 61.99 -34.56 -57.52
C VAL A 355 61.88 -36.04 -57.15
N GLY A 356 60.91 -36.73 -57.74
CA GLY A 356 60.76 -38.18 -57.68
C GLY A 356 59.83 -38.62 -58.81
N ASP A 357 60.40 -39.31 -59.79
CA ASP A 357 59.81 -39.80 -61.03
C ASP A 357 59.00 -41.10 -60.82
N GLU A 358 58.11 -41.35 -61.79
CA GLU A 358 57.32 -42.55 -62.09
C GLU A 358 56.10 -42.92 -61.21
N GLY A 359 54.91 -42.84 -61.84
CA GLY A 359 53.74 -43.64 -61.44
C GLY A 359 52.42 -42.87 -61.49
N GLY A 360 51.70 -42.96 -62.60
CA GLY A 360 50.50 -42.16 -62.86
C GLY A 360 49.28 -42.42 -61.95
N SER A 361 48.40 -41.42 -61.99
CA SER A 361 46.96 -41.39 -61.72
C SER A 361 46.46 -41.02 -60.31
N GLY A 362 46.16 -39.73 -60.16
CA GLY A 362 44.77 -39.33 -59.84
C GLY A 362 44.52 -38.62 -58.50
N LEU A 363 44.13 -37.35 -58.64
CA LEU A 363 43.23 -36.55 -57.79
C LEU A 363 43.82 -35.70 -56.64
N SER A 364 43.61 -34.40 -56.85
CA SER A 364 43.91 -33.23 -56.03
C SER A 364 43.20 -33.21 -54.68
N THR A 365 43.96 -32.99 -53.61
CA THR A 365 43.44 -32.66 -52.27
C THR A 365 43.18 -31.16 -52.18
N GLY A 366 41.92 -30.75 -52.40
CA GLY A 366 41.44 -29.42 -52.08
C GLY A 366 41.35 -29.24 -50.58
N GLY A 367 42.08 -28.24 -50.06
CA GLY A 367 41.98 -27.81 -48.68
C GLY A 367 40.64 -27.12 -48.41
N TYR A 368 39.94 -27.59 -47.37
CA TYR A 368 38.88 -26.86 -46.71
C TYR A 368 39.16 -26.85 -45.20
N ALA A 369 39.31 -25.63 -44.68
CA ALA A 369 38.88 -25.12 -43.38
C ALA A 369 38.99 -26.03 -42.14
N LEU A 370 39.89 -25.66 -41.22
CA LEU A 370 39.75 -25.95 -39.79
C LEU A 370 39.49 -24.63 -39.06
N ILE A 371 38.21 -24.36 -38.80
CA ILE A 371 37.72 -23.31 -37.92
C ILE A 371 37.66 -23.89 -36.50
N GLY A 372 38.30 -23.19 -35.57
CA GLY A 372 37.90 -23.03 -34.16
C GLY A 372 37.48 -24.26 -33.36
N VAL A 373 38.40 -24.81 -32.57
CA VAL A 373 38.06 -25.46 -31.30
C VAL A 373 39.00 -24.92 -30.23
N GLY A 374 38.50 -23.98 -29.42
CA GLY A 374 39.31 -23.30 -28.41
C GLY A 374 38.50 -22.56 -27.36
N SER A 375 37.39 -23.14 -26.89
CA SER A 375 36.69 -22.67 -25.67
C SER A 375 35.52 -23.55 -25.18
N ALA A 376 35.27 -24.73 -25.76
CA ALA A 376 34.23 -25.66 -25.26
C ALA A 376 34.77 -26.87 -24.48
N ALA A 377 36.05 -27.22 -24.64
CA ALA A 377 36.62 -28.44 -24.04
C ALA A 377 36.91 -28.32 -22.53
N VAL A 378 37.14 -27.10 -22.01
CA VAL A 378 37.38 -26.87 -20.56
C VAL A 378 36.05 -26.76 -19.79
N ALA A 379 35.00 -26.23 -20.41
CA ALA A 379 33.67 -26.14 -19.78
C ALA A 379 32.96 -27.50 -19.71
N ALA A 380 33.12 -28.36 -20.73
CA ALA A 380 32.57 -29.72 -20.71
C ALA A 380 33.26 -30.63 -19.68
N ALA A 381 34.57 -30.47 -19.47
CA ALA A 381 35.32 -31.23 -18.46
C ALA A 381 34.90 -30.85 -17.03
N ILE A 382 34.63 -29.56 -16.76
CA ILE A 382 34.14 -29.08 -15.46
C ILE A 382 32.68 -29.48 -15.24
N ALA A 383 31.83 -29.42 -16.27
CA ALA A 383 30.44 -29.85 -16.18
C ALA A 383 30.30 -31.37 -15.93
N LEU A 384 31.16 -32.20 -16.55
CA LEU A 384 31.19 -33.64 -16.24
C LEU A 384 31.76 -33.93 -14.85
N HIS A 385 32.74 -33.15 -14.36
CA HIS A 385 33.26 -33.31 -12.99
C HIS A 385 32.22 -32.95 -11.92
N VAL A 386 31.36 -31.97 -12.17
CA VAL A 386 30.30 -31.55 -11.24
C VAL A 386 29.13 -32.54 -11.22
N VAL A 387 28.82 -33.20 -12.34
CA VAL A 387 27.79 -34.26 -12.40
C VAL A 387 28.27 -35.57 -11.77
N ALA A 388 29.57 -35.88 -11.86
CA ALA A 388 30.16 -37.07 -11.24
C ALA A 388 30.27 -36.99 -9.70
N LEU A 389 30.21 -35.79 -9.12
CA LEU A 389 30.20 -35.59 -7.66
C LEU A 389 28.79 -35.73 -7.04
N TRP A 390 27.75 -35.92 -7.85
CA TRP A 390 26.34 -35.99 -7.40
C TRP A 390 25.73 -37.40 -7.41
N GLN A 391 26.46 -38.41 -7.89
CA GLN A 391 26.01 -39.81 -7.84
C GLN A 391 27.13 -40.64 -7.25
N ASP A 392 26.99 -41.00 -5.97
CA ASP A 392 27.88 -41.94 -5.24
C ASP A 392 28.16 -43.19 -6.09
N TYR A 393 29.27 -43.18 -6.83
CA TYR A 393 29.79 -44.33 -7.56
C TYR A 393 31.22 -44.57 -7.11
N ASP A 394 31.37 -45.52 -6.18
CA ASP A 394 32.66 -46.07 -5.79
C ASP A 394 33.30 -46.79 -6.99
N PHE A 395 34.48 -46.35 -7.39
CA PHE A 395 35.35 -47.18 -8.22
C PHE A 395 36.39 -47.87 -7.34
N GLU A 396 36.13 -49.14 -7.02
CA GLU A 396 37.15 -50.05 -6.49
C GLU A 396 38.28 -50.21 -7.52
N SER A 397 39.45 -49.72 -7.15
CA SER A 397 40.71 -49.91 -7.87
C SER A 397 41.31 -51.25 -7.47
N ASN A 398 41.15 -52.30 -8.28
CA ASN A 398 42.04 -53.46 -8.28
C ASN A 398 41.90 -54.26 -9.58
N GLY A 399 42.86 -54.09 -10.50
CA GLY A 399 43.00 -54.90 -11.71
C GLY A 399 44.29 -54.57 -12.45
N ASP A 400 45.18 -55.55 -12.57
CA ASP A 400 46.58 -55.43 -13.00
C ASP A 400 46.78 -54.70 -14.34
N TYR A 401 47.64 -53.69 -14.32
CA TYR A 401 48.10 -52.99 -15.52
C TYR A 401 49.35 -53.68 -16.11
N LYS A 402 49.39 -53.87 -17.43
CA LYS A 402 50.66 -54.19 -18.13
C LYS A 402 51.29 -52.93 -18.72
N ARG A 403 52.58 -52.72 -18.42
CA ARG A 403 53.38 -51.57 -18.86
C ARG A 403 53.98 -51.84 -20.24
N ASP A 404 53.76 -50.90 -21.16
CA ASP A 404 54.44 -50.88 -22.46
C ASP A 404 55.94 -50.52 -22.28
N PRO A 405 56.91 -51.34 -22.71
CA PRO A 405 58.33 -51.09 -22.43
C PRO A 405 58.96 -49.94 -23.23
N ALA A 406 58.33 -49.45 -24.31
CA ALA A 406 58.90 -48.42 -25.17
C ALA A 406 58.44 -47.01 -24.77
N THR A 407 57.26 -46.89 -24.15
CA THR A 407 56.65 -45.59 -23.81
C THR A 407 56.38 -45.41 -22.31
N GLY A 408 56.43 -46.50 -21.53
CA GLY A 408 56.17 -46.48 -20.09
C GLY A 408 54.70 -46.31 -19.70
N LEU A 409 53.78 -46.27 -20.67
CA LEU A 409 52.35 -46.14 -20.43
C LEU A 409 51.71 -47.48 -20.01
N LEU A 410 50.69 -47.39 -19.15
CA LEU A 410 49.85 -48.51 -18.72
C LEU A 410 48.54 -48.47 -19.53
N LEU A 411 48.21 -49.54 -20.25
CA LEU A 411 47.01 -49.61 -21.11
C LEU A 411 46.01 -50.67 -20.60
N ARG A 412 44.72 -50.32 -20.61
CA ARG A 412 43.57 -51.20 -20.32
C ARG A 412 42.91 -51.57 -21.66
N THR A 413 42.56 -52.84 -21.88
CA THR A 413 42.29 -53.38 -23.23
C THR A 413 40.81 -53.64 -23.55
N ASP A 414 39.88 -53.15 -22.74
CA ASP A 414 38.53 -53.70 -22.71
C ASP A 414 37.48 -52.58 -22.75
N ILE A 415 37.37 -51.91 -23.90
CA ILE A 415 36.12 -51.26 -24.34
C ILE A 415 35.97 -51.44 -25.87
N THR A 416 35.31 -52.52 -26.27
CA THR A 416 34.72 -52.67 -27.61
C THR A 416 33.25 -52.25 -27.59
N ARG A 417 32.81 -51.57 -28.65
CA ARG A 417 31.42 -51.21 -29.01
C ARG A 417 30.39 -52.26 -28.55
N LEU A 418 29.32 -51.83 -27.88
CA LEU A 418 27.92 -52.15 -28.23
C LEU A 418 26.94 -51.23 -27.44
N ASP A 419 25.78 -51.02 -28.05
CA ASP A 419 24.54 -50.44 -27.49
C ASP A 419 24.33 -48.92 -27.52
N ALA A 420 24.44 -48.39 -28.75
CA ALA A 420 23.53 -47.35 -29.21
C ALA A 420 22.21 -48.01 -29.63
N PHE A 421 21.16 -48.05 -28.78
CA PHE A 421 19.76 -48.20 -29.23
C PHE A 421 18.69 -48.00 -28.12
N ALA A 422 18.87 -47.04 -27.21
CA ALA A 422 17.79 -46.67 -26.28
C ALA A 422 17.91 -45.22 -25.80
N ALA A 423 17.44 -44.26 -26.61
CA ALA A 423 16.83 -43.01 -26.14
C ALA A 423 16.47 -42.10 -27.34
N GLU A 424 15.45 -42.48 -28.10
CA GLU A 424 14.95 -41.68 -29.24
C GLU A 424 14.11 -40.46 -28.79
N GLU A 425 13.88 -40.30 -27.48
CA GLU A 425 13.01 -39.26 -26.91
C GLU A 425 13.76 -38.10 -26.22
N THR A 426 15.06 -38.26 -25.90
CA THR A 426 15.92 -37.18 -25.39
C THR A 426 16.59 -36.36 -26.50
N ALA A 427 16.85 -36.95 -27.67
CA ALA A 427 17.47 -36.26 -28.80
C ALA A 427 16.59 -35.13 -29.36
N LYS A 428 15.26 -35.33 -29.41
CA LYS A 428 14.31 -34.30 -29.87
C LYS A 428 14.14 -33.14 -28.89
N LYS A 429 14.39 -33.33 -27.59
CA LYS A 429 14.37 -32.24 -26.60
C LYS A 429 15.64 -31.38 -26.64
N LEU A 430 16.78 -31.96 -27.06
CA LEU A 430 18.02 -31.21 -27.24
C LEU A 430 17.98 -30.28 -28.48
N GLU A 431 17.39 -30.72 -29.59
CA GLU A 431 17.27 -29.86 -30.79
C GLU A 431 16.35 -28.66 -30.56
N LEU A 432 15.25 -28.82 -29.79
CA LEU A 432 14.38 -27.69 -29.46
C LEU A 432 15.03 -26.69 -28.48
N GLY A 433 15.86 -27.19 -27.55
CA GLY A 433 16.64 -26.34 -26.64
C GLY A 433 17.79 -25.60 -27.34
N ALA A 434 18.43 -26.22 -28.33
CA ALA A 434 19.53 -25.62 -29.08
C ALA A 434 19.07 -24.49 -30.03
N ILE A 435 17.83 -24.55 -30.54
CA ILE A 435 17.28 -23.51 -31.44
C ILE A 435 16.85 -22.25 -30.68
N ILE A 436 16.45 -22.37 -29.41
CA ILE A 436 16.05 -21.21 -28.59
C ILE A 436 17.27 -20.50 -27.94
N ALA A 437 18.41 -21.18 -27.82
CA ALA A 437 19.62 -20.62 -27.21
C ALA A 437 20.50 -19.78 -28.17
N TYR A 438 20.15 -19.68 -29.46
CA TYR A 438 20.92 -18.90 -30.44
C TYR A 438 20.45 -17.44 -30.58
N SER A 439 19.43 -16.99 -29.83
CA SER A 439 19.07 -15.57 -29.76
C SER A 439 19.22 -15.02 -28.32
N ILE A 440 20.26 -14.19 -28.15
CA ILE A 440 20.40 -13.12 -27.15
C ILE A 440 19.72 -13.40 -25.79
N GLY A 441 20.45 -13.98 -24.82
CA GLY A 441 19.93 -14.04 -23.44
C GLY A 441 20.55 -14.99 -22.41
N GLY A 442 21.65 -15.69 -22.70
CA GLY A 442 22.17 -16.78 -21.84
C GLY A 442 22.74 -16.39 -20.48
N SER A 443 23.07 -15.11 -20.23
CA SER A 443 23.70 -14.70 -18.96
C SER A 443 22.71 -14.32 -17.85
N ALA A 444 21.43 -14.12 -18.19
CA ALA A 444 20.41 -13.68 -17.23
C ALA A 444 19.61 -14.83 -16.60
N LEU A 445 19.56 -16.01 -17.23
CA LEU A 445 18.79 -17.14 -16.70
C LEU A 445 19.55 -17.94 -15.62
N LEU A 446 20.89 -17.93 -15.63
CA LEU A 446 21.67 -18.72 -14.68
C LEU A 446 21.64 -18.15 -13.25
N ALA A 447 21.49 -16.83 -13.10
CA ALA A 447 21.27 -16.19 -11.80
C ALA A 447 19.82 -16.38 -11.29
N GLY A 448 18.85 -16.46 -12.21
CA GLY A 448 17.44 -16.70 -11.87
C GLY A 448 17.15 -18.11 -11.37
N ILE A 449 17.87 -19.12 -11.86
CA ILE A 449 17.70 -20.52 -11.41
C ILE A 449 18.39 -20.77 -10.06
N ILE A 450 19.50 -20.07 -9.76
CA ILE A 450 20.21 -20.23 -8.48
C ILE A 450 19.47 -19.55 -7.31
N MET A 451 18.73 -18.45 -7.55
CA MET A 451 17.88 -17.83 -6.51
C MET A 451 16.51 -18.54 -6.33
N ALA A 452 16.04 -19.30 -7.31
CA ALA A 452 14.77 -20.04 -7.21
C ALA A 452 14.91 -21.43 -6.55
N ALA A 453 16.13 -21.82 -6.14
CA ALA A 453 16.40 -23.08 -5.43
C ALA A 453 16.72 -22.88 -3.93
N ILE A 454 16.59 -21.66 -3.39
CA ILE A 454 16.75 -21.35 -1.95
C ILE A 454 15.42 -20.84 -1.35
N ASP A 455 14.29 -21.25 -1.92
CA ASP A 455 13.02 -21.09 -1.24
C ASP A 455 12.14 -22.31 -1.50
N THR A 456 12.40 -23.38 -0.73
CA THR A 456 11.36 -24.28 -0.20
C THR A 456 11.97 -25.26 0.80
N ASP A 457 11.70 -24.95 2.07
CA ASP A 457 11.46 -25.82 3.22
C ASP A 457 12.63 -26.30 4.13
N SER A 458 12.40 -25.98 5.42
CA SER A 458 12.89 -26.57 6.68
C SER A 458 14.30 -26.31 7.23
N ASP A 459 14.32 -25.51 8.30
CA ASP A 459 15.14 -25.57 9.54
C ASP A 459 16.62 -25.96 9.45
N LEU A 460 17.53 -24.96 9.58
CA LEU A 460 18.78 -25.13 10.33
C LEU A 460 19.46 -23.79 10.67
N GLU A 461 20.04 -23.78 11.86
CA GLU A 461 20.57 -22.65 12.64
C GLU A 461 21.84 -21.99 12.05
N VAL A 462 22.05 -20.77 12.55
CA VAL A 462 23.21 -19.87 12.41
C VAL A 462 24.58 -20.57 12.52
N LEU A 463 25.48 -20.31 11.57
CA LEU A 463 26.91 -20.10 11.84
C LEU A 463 27.44 -19.00 10.88
N GLY A 464 27.87 -17.88 11.47
CA GLY A 464 28.53 -16.79 10.76
C GLY A 464 30.00 -17.09 10.47
N GLY A 465 30.62 -16.26 9.61
CA GLY A 465 32.07 -16.21 9.46
C GLY A 465 32.63 -16.85 8.20
N VAL A 466 32.10 -16.52 7.02
CA VAL A 466 32.80 -16.80 5.76
C VAL A 466 33.10 -15.47 5.07
N THR A 467 34.39 -15.10 5.04
CA THR A 467 34.83 -13.93 4.28
C THR A 467 35.63 -14.38 3.05
N PRO A 468 35.24 -13.94 1.83
CA PRO A 468 36.01 -14.26 0.64
C PRO A 468 37.31 -13.47 0.65
N SER A 469 38.43 -14.15 0.41
CA SER A 469 39.72 -13.50 0.23
C SER A 469 40.18 -13.64 -1.22
N PHE A 470 40.76 -12.56 -1.76
CA PHE A 470 41.29 -12.52 -3.11
C PHE A 470 42.77 -12.15 -3.06
N MET A 471 43.59 -12.94 -3.73
CA MET A 471 45.00 -12.63 -3.95
C MET A 471 45.30 -12.70 -5.44
N VAL A 472 45.77 -11.58 -5.98
CA VAL A 472 46.17 -11.45 -7.39
C VAL A 472 47.69 -11.59 -7.47
N THR A 473 48.16 -12.59 -8.21
CA THR A 473 49.58 -12.75 -8.54
C THR A 473 49.79 -12.68 -10.06
N PRO A 474 51.02 -12.46 -10.53
CA PRO A 474 51.31 -12.35 -11.97
C PRO A 474 50.94 -13.60 -12.80
N SER A 475 50.80 -14.76 -12.16
CA SER A 475 50.43 -16.03 -12.77
C SER A 475 48.94 -16.37 -12.69
N GLY A 476 48.11 -15.51 -12.09
CA GLY A 476 46.65 -15.69 -12.01
C GLY A 476 46.02 -15.28 -10.68
N VAL A 477 44.70 -15.28 -10.65
CA VAL A 477 43.88 -15.00 -9.48
C VAL A 477 43.59 -16.30 -8.74
N SER A 478 43.86 -16.33 -7.44
CA SER A 478 43.52 -17.46 -6.57
C SER A 478 42.37 -17.07 -5.64
N PHE A 479 41.41 -17.99 -5.49
CA PHE A 479 40.21 -17.82 -4.67
C PHE A 479 40.31 -18.74 -3.46
N GLY A 480 40.18 -18.17 -2.26
CA GLY A 480 40.17 -18.93 -1.01
C GLY A 480 39.02 -18.49 -0.12
N LEU A 481 38.37 -19.46 0.52
CA LEU A 481 37.41 -19.24 1.59
C LEU A 481 38.15 -19.38 2.92
N ASN A 482 38.21 -18.31 3.71
CA ASN A 482 38.61 -18.42 5.11
C ASN A 482 37.39 -18.73 5.95
N VAL A 483 37.50 -19.83 6.69
CA VAL A 483 36.54 -20.24 7.70
C VAL A 483 37.24 -20.02 9.04
N ASP A 484 36.81 -19.01 9.78
CA ASP A 484 37.26 -18.82 11.16
C ASP A 484 36.51 -19.83 12.03
N TYR A 485 37.24 -20.76 12.65
CA TYR A 485 36.70 -21.73 13.63
C TYR A 485 36.48 -21.11 15.00
#